data_AF-E3LXR4-F1
#
_entry.id   AF-E3LXR4-F1
#
_cell.length_a   1.000
_cell.length_b   1.000
_cell.length_c   1.000
_cell.angle_alpha   90.00
_cell.angle_beta   90.00
_cell.angle_gamma   90.00
#
_symmetry.space_group_name_H-M   'P 1'
#
loop_
_entity.id
_entity.type
_entity.pdbx_description
1 polymer ?
#
loop_
_entity_poly.entity_id
_entity_poly.type
_entity_poly.pdbx_seq_one_letter_code
_entity_poly.pdbx_strand_id
1 'polypeptide(L)'
;MSKRVTAKKNERLNRLKGNGSCEKWRNRYTEQKKLSAKKTIETNLQQRNEINSISSERNKLSKSIEVMEDEQKQRIPELGKYTALQSAHLQRKAVLKCEKYMKSGASTVVDYNHLLQKIIGKADSSGQSPFRLSPNQTFVLRSSLHLSDGDLKTAKKIFRQYLGFDVLSSRNSVNDIKKELNICENYDIKIV
;
A
#
# COMPACT_ATOMS: atom_id res chain seq x y z
N MET A 1 -41.00 -85.89 -33.67
CA MET A 1 -41.46 -84.49 -33.46
C MET A 1 -40.34 -83.46 -33.17
N SER A 2 -39.05 -83.72 -33.50
CA SER A 2 -37.92 -82.89 -33.03
C SER A 2 -37.41 -81.81 -34.02
N LYS A 3 -37.78 -81.86 -35.30
CA LYS A 3 -37.20 -80.97 -36.34
C LYS A 3 -37.87 -79.58 -36.46
N ARG A 4 -39.11 -79.40 -36.00
CA ARG A 4 -39.82 -78.09 -36.07
C ARG A 4 -39.44 -77.12 -34.95
N VAL A 5 -39.01 -77.62 -33.80
CA VAL A 5 -38.62 -76.80 -32.64
C VAL A 5 -37.24 -76.16 -32.86
N THR A 6 -36.32 -76.88 -33.50
CA THR A 6 -34.98 -76.38 -33.84
C THR A 6 -34.99 -75.32 -34.95
N ALA A 7 -35.87 -75.45 -35.95
CA ALA A 7 -36.01 -74.46 -37.01
C ALA A 7 -36.53 -73.10 -36.50
N LYS A 8 -37.59 -73.10 -35.67
CA LYS A 8 -38.12 -71.87 -35.06
C LYS A 8 -37.14 -71.20 -34.09
N LYS A 9 -36.30 -71.98 -33.40
CA LYS A 9 -35.27 -71.45 -32.49
C LYS A 9 -34.14 -70.76 -33.26
N ASN A 10 -33.71 -71.33 -34.38
CA ASN A 10 -32.68 -70.73 -35.25
C ASN A 10 -33.18 -69.48 -35.99
N GLU A 11 -34.45 -69.43 -36.38
CA GLU A 11 -35.03 -68.24 -37.01
C GLU A 11 -35.16 -67.06 -36.02
N ARG A 12 -35.53 -67.33 -34.76
CA ARG A 12 -35.52 -66.33 -33.68
C ARG A 12 -34.12 -65.81 -33.35
N LEU A 13 -33.13 -66.69 -33.34
CA LEU A 13 -31.71 -66.34 -33.15
C LEU A 13 -31.15 -65.51 -34.30
N ASN A 14 -31.55 -65.79 -35.54
CA ASN A 14 -31.14 -65.01 -36.70
C ASN A 14 -31.84 -63.64 -36.77
N ARG A 15 -33.08 -63.51 -36.30
CA ARG A 15 -33.75 -62.19 -36.15
C ARG A 15 -33.12 -61.33 -35.05
N LEU A 16 -32.57 -61.93 -33.99
CA LEU A 16 -31.83 -61.22 -32.94
C LEU A 16 -30.42 -60.79 -33.41
N LYS A 17 -29.78 -61.56 -34.29
CA LYS A 17 -28.49 -61.20 -34.93
C LYS A 17 -28.65 -60.20 -36.09
N GLY A 18 -29.84 -60.12 -36.71
CA GLY A 18 -30.13 -59.28 -37.87
C GLY A 18 -30.35 -57.78 -37.59
N ASN A 19 -30.30 -57.33 -36.34
CA ASN A 19 -30.45 -55.92 -36.03
C ASN A 19 -29.08 -55.30 -35.79
N GLY A 20 -28.49 -54.70 -36.84
CA GLY A 20 -27.31 -53.82 -36.82
C GLY A 20 -27.42 -52.58 -35.91
N SER A 21 -28.35 -52.60 -34.95
CA SER A 21 -28.55 -51.63 -33.87
C SER A 21 -27.32 -51.55 -32.97
N CYS A 22 -26.78 -52.68 -32.50
CA CYS A 22 -25.67 -52.69 -31.54
C CYS A 22 -24.37 -52.10 -32.15
N GLU A 23 -24.13 -52.35 -33.43
CA GLU A 23 -22.98 -51.84 -34.18
C GLU A 23 -23.16 -50.35 -34.56
N LYS A 24 -24.39 -49.93 -34.91
CA LYS A 24 -24.76 -48.52 -35.07
C LYS A 24 -24.62 -47.71 -33.77
N TRP A 25 -24.95 -48.29 -32.62
CA TRP A 25 -24.78 -47.65 -31.31
C TRP A 25 -23.30 -47.53 -30.94
N ARG A 26 -22.50 -48.58 -31.19
CA ARG A 26 -21.05 -48.54 -31.01
C ARG A 26 -20.39 -47.46 -31.87
N ASN A 27 -20.77 -47.38 -33.14
CA ASN A 27 -20.24 -46.37 -34.07
C ASN A 27 -20.65 -44.95 -33.68
N ARG A 28 -21.89 -44.74 -33.22
CA ARG A 28 -22.31 -43.43 -32.70
C ARG A 28 -21.54 -43.00 -31.45
N TYR A 29 -21.29 -43.94 -30.54
CA TYR A 29 -20.53 -43.65 -29.32
C TYR A 29 -19.06 -43.32 -29.63
N THR A 30 -18.43 -44.05 -30.55
CA THR A 30 -17.05 -43.77 -30.96
C THR A 30 -16.93 -42.44 -31.71
N GLU A 31 -17.89 -42.13 -32.60
CA GLU A 31 -17.97 -40.82 -33.27
C GLU A 31 -18.18 -39.67 -32.29
N GLN A 32 -19.09 -39.80 -31.32
CA GLN A 32 -19.29 -38.79 -30.27
C GLN A 32 -18.02 -38.58 -29.43
N LYS A 33 -17.32 -39.66 -29.08
CA LYS A 33 -16.06 -39.58 -28.31
C LYS A 33 -14.93 -38.92 -29.11
N LYS A 34 -14.86 -39.17 -30.42
CA LYS A 34 -13.92 -38.45 -31.32
C LYS A 34 -14.27 -36.97 -31.41
N LEU A 35 -15.56 -36.64 -31.52
CA LEU A 35 -16.03 -35.26 -31.61
C LEU A 35 -15.77 -34.47 -30.33
N SER A 36 -16.00 -35.08 -29.16
CA SER A 36 -15.70 -34.47 -27.87
C SER A 36 -14.19 -34.26 -27.69
N ALA A 37 -13.37 -35.25 -28.06
CA ALA A 37 -11.92 -35.13 -28.01
C ALA A 37 -11.40 -33.99 -28.91
N LYS A 38 -11.92 -33.86 -30.13
CA LYS A 38 -11.59 -32.75 -31.03
C LYS A 38 -11.94 -31.40 -30.43
N LYS A 39 -13.15 -31.25 -29.86
CA LYS A 39 -13.56 -30.02 -29.17
C LYS A 39 -12.63 -29.68 -28.00
N THR A 40 -12.25 -30.66 -27.18
CA THR A 40 -11.31 -30.44 -26.07
C THR A 40 -9.92 -30.02 -26.55
N ILE A 41 -9.42 -30.58 -27.65
CA ILE A 41 -8.14 -30.18 -28.24
C ILE A 41 -8.21 -28.73 -28.73
N GLU A 42 -9.30 -28.35 -29.38
CA GLU A 42 -9.51 -27.01 -29.92
C GLU A 42 -9.63 -25.95 -28.82
N THR A 43 -10.38 -26.25 -27.73
CA THR A 43 -10.46 -25.37 -26.56
C THR A 43 -9.12 -25.24 -25.85
N ASN A 44 -8.36 -26.34 -25.71
CA ASN A 44 -7.03 -26.30 -25.10
C ASN A 44 -6.03 -25.49 -25.95
N LEU A 45 -6.17 -25.53 -27.27
CA LEU A 45 -5.36 -24.72 -28.19
C LEU A 45 -5.66 -23.23 -28.03
N GLN A 46 -6.95 -22.87 -27.95
CA GLN A 46 -7.38 -21.49 -27.69
C GLN A 46 -6.87 -20.98 -26.34
N GLN A 47 -7.03 -21.75 -25.26
CA GLN A 47 -6.51 -21.41 -23.94
C GLN A 47 -4.99 -21.21 -23.94
N ARG A 48 -4.24 -22.07 -24.65
CA ARG A 48 -2.78 -21.90 -24.79
C ARG A 48 -2.42 -20.60 -25.52
N ASN A 49 -3.17 -20.24 -26.56
CA ASN A 49 -2.93 -19.01 -27.29
C ASN A 49 -3.24 -17.77 -26.43
N GLU A 50 -4.32 -17.80 -25.65
CA GLU A 50 -4.67 -16.74 -24.70
C GLU A 50 -3.61 -16.59 -23.61
N ILE A 51 -3.16 -17.70 -23.01
CA ILE A 51 -2.09 -17.70 -22.00
C ILE A 51 -0.79 -17.11 -22.58
N ASN A 52 -0.44 -17.48 -23.81
CA ASN A 52 0.73 -16.94 -24.48
C ASN A 52 0.59 -15.43 -24.73
N SER A 53 -0.59 -14.97 -25.15
CA SER A 53 -0.87 -13.54 -25.35
C SER A 53 -0.71 -12.77 -24.05
N ILE A 54 -1.37 -13.20 -22.98
CA ILE A 54 -1.32 -12.58 -21.65
C ILE A 54 0.10 -12.58 -21.10
N SER A 55 0.83 -13.68 -21.25
CA SER A 55 2.24 -13.77 -20.85
C SER A 55 3.11 -12.74 -21.61
N SER A 56 2.87 -12.59 -22.92
CA SER A 56 3.57 -11.59 -23.73
C SER A 56 3.28 -10.15 -23.29
N GLU A 57 2.02 -9.84 -22.97
CA GLU A 57 1.61 -8.52 -22.46
C GLU A 57 2.20 -8.23 -21.09
N ARG A 58 2.17 -9.22 -20.18
CA ARG A 58 2.80 -9.11 -18.86
C ARG A 58 4.29 -8.81 -18.99
N ASN A 59 4.99 -9.50 -19.89
CA ASN A 59 6.42 -9.26 -20.12
C ASN A 59 6.68 -7.86 -20.68
N LYS A 60 5.82 -7.37 -21.58
CA LYS A 60 5.92 -5.99 -22.10
C LYS A 60 5.70 -4.95 -21.00
N LEU A 61 4.66 -5.14 -20.17
CA LEU A 61 4.36 -4.25 -19.05
C LEU A 61 5.47 -4.26 -18.00
N SER A 62 6.00 -5.44 -17.64
CA SER A 62 7.10 -5.57 -16.68
C SER A 62 8.34 -4.83 -17.17
N LYS A 63 8.71 -4.98 -18.44
CA LYS A 63 9.82 -4.23 -19.04
C LYS A 63 9.56 -2.73 -19.08
N SER A 64 8.32 -2.31 -19.37
CA SER A 64 7.96 -0.89 -19.33
C SER A 64 8.08 -0.31 -17.93
N ILE A 65 7.75 -1.07 -16.89
CA ILE A 65 7.91 -0.66 -15.49
C ILE A 65 9.38 -0.56 -15.14
N GLU A 66 10.20 -1.55 -15.48
CA GLU A 66 11.65 -1.52 -15.25
C GLU A 66 12.30 -0.29 -15.91
N VAL A 67 11.95 0.00 -17.17
CA VAL A 67 12.45 1.20 -17.86
C VAL A 67 12.00 2.47 -17.15
N MET A 68 10.73 2.58 -16.73
CA MET A 68 10.26 3.74 -15.97
C MET A 68 10.96 3.88 -14.62
N GLU A 69 11.22 2.78 -13.91
CA GLU A 69 11.95 2.78 -12.63
C GLU A 69 13.40 3.21 -12.81
N ASP A 70 14.07 2.73 -13.84
CA ASP A 70 15.46 3.10 -14.12
C ASP A 70 15.57 4.55 -14.62
N GLU A 71 14.64 5.02 -15.45
CA GLU A 71 14.51 6.45 -15.77
C GLU A 71 14.26 7.29 -14.51
N GLN A 72 13.43 6.82 -13.58
CA GLN A 72 13.19 7.51 -12.31
C GLN A 72 14.43 7.54 -11.41
N LYS A 73 15.21 6.45 -11.34
CA LYS A 73 16.48 6.42 -10.61
C LYS A 73 17.48 7.41 -11.19
N GLN A 74 17.59 7.48 -12.53
CA GLN A 74 18.48 8.43 -13.20
C GLN A 74 18.02 9.89 -13.06
N ARG A 75 16.72 10.14 -12.87
CA ARG A 75 16.21 11.49 -12.54
C ARG A 75 16.64 12.00 -11.17
N ILE A 76 17.05 11.11 -10.26
CA ILE A 76 17.51 11.47 -8.92
C ILE A 76 19.05 11.54 -8.96
N PRO A 77 19.66 12.73 -9.16
CA PRO A 77 21.09 12.87 -9.02
C PRO A 77 21.49 12.52 -7.59
N GLU A 78 22.62 11.82 -7.41
CA GLU A 78 23.17 11.56 -6.08
C GLU A 78 23.33 12.90 -5.33
N LEU A 79 22.49 13.09 -4.33
CA LEU A 79 22.56 14.25 -3.47
C LEU A 79 23.78 14.06 -2.58
N GLY A 80 24.87 14.75 -2.90
CA GLY A 80 26.05 14.80 -2.05
C GLY A 80 25.67 15.15 -0.61
N LYS A 81 26.45 14.65 0.37
CA LYS A 81 26.17 14.85 1.79
C LYS A 81 26.02 16.35 2.08
N TYR A 82 24.88 16.76 2.66
CA TYR A 82 24.60 18.15 3.05
C TYR A 82 25.74 18.76 3.91
N THR A 83 26.37 17.92 4.74
CA THR A 83 27.52 18.27 5.60
C THR A 83 28.83 18.52 4.85
N ALA A 84 28.95 18.13 3.59
CA ALA A 84 30.14 18.38 2.76
C ALA A 84 30.12 19.77 2.11
N LEU A 85 28.98 20.47 2.11
CA LEU A 85 28.84 21.80 1.54
C LEU A 85 29.29 22.85 2.58
N GLN A 86 30.43 23.50 2.34
CA GLN A 86 31.06 24.40 3.32
C GLN A 86 30.36 25.76 3.49
N SER A 87 29.51 26.20 2.55
CA SER A 87 28.84 27.50 2.63
C SER A 87 27.32 27.41 2.70
N ALA A 88 26.71 28.31 3.47
CA ALA A 88 25.27 28.40 3.65
C ALA A 88 24.52 28.61 2.30
N HIS A 89 25.13 29.35 1.37
CA HIS A 89 24.58 29.54 0.02
C HIS A 89 24.50 28.21 -0.76
N LEU A 90 25.57 27.40 -0.73
CA LEU A 90 25.58 26.10 -1.41
C LEU A 90 24.62 25.10 -0.76
N GLN A 91 24.57 25.09 0.57
CA GLN A 91 23.60 24.30 1.34
C GLN A 91 22.16 24.67 0.96
N ARG A 92 21.83 25.96 0.91
CA ARG A 92 20.51 26.43 0.47
C ARG A 92 20.18 26.02 -0.96
N LYS A 93 21.14 26.13 -1.88
CA LYS A 93 20.96 25.70 -3.28
C LYS A 93 20.67 24.20 -3.37
N ALA A 94 21.34 23.37 -2.56
CA ALA A 94 21.08 21.94 -2.48
C ALA A 94 19.68 21.64 -1.93
N VAL A 95 19.27 22.30 -0.84
CA VAL A 95 17.91 22.15 -0.26
C VAL A 95 16.84 22.55 -1.27
N LEU A 96 17.00 23.68 -1.96
CA LEU A 96 16.05 24.13 -2.99
C LEU A 96 15.95 23.14 -4.16
N LYS A 97 17.06 22.47 -4.50
CA LYS A 97 17.05 21.41 -5.51
C LYS A 97 16.21 20.22 -5.04
N CYS A 98 16.43 19.73 -3.82
CA CYS A 98 15.61 18.67 -3.21
C CYS A 98 14.13 19.06 -3.13
N GLU A 99 13.83 20.27 -2.68
CA GLU A 99 12.46 20.78 -2.56
C GLU A 99 11.75 20.79 -3.91
N LYS A 100 12.40 21.30 -4.97
CA LYS A 100 11.86 21.28 -6.33
C LYS A 100 11.56 19.87 -6.82
N TYR A 101 12.46 18.92 -6.57
CA TYR A 101 12.23 17.52 -6.94
C TYR A 101 11.03 16.91 -6.20
N MET A 102 10.96 17.11 -4.89
CA MET A 102 9.83 16.64 -4.10
C MET A 102 8.50 17.23 -4.59
N LYS A 103 8.49 18.51 -4.97
CA LYS A 103 7.33 19.17 -5.57
C LYS A 103 6.96 18.56 -6.92
N SER A 104 7.94 18.27 -7.78
CA SER A 104 7.67 17.65 -9.10
C SER A 104 7.23 16.18 -9.01
N GLY A 105 7.63 15.47 -7.95
CA GLY A 105 7.27 14.06 -7.75
C GLY A 105 5.91 13.85 -7.09
N ALA A 106 5.35 14.89 -6.47
CA ALA A 106 4.03 14.81 -5.85
C ALA A 106 2.93 15.09 -6.88
N SER A 107 2.04 14.12 -7.10
CA SER A 107 0.92 14.24 -8.04
C SER A 107 -0.12 15.29 -7.61
N THR A 108 -0.24 15.51 -6.29
CA THR A 108 -1.15 16.50 -5.72
C THR A 108 -0.48 17.29 -4.60
N VAL A 109 -1.04 18.46 -4.27
CA VAL A 109 -0.57 19.28 -3.12
C VAL A 109 -0.72 18.52 -1.80
N VAL A 110 -1.74 17.67 -1.68
CA VAL A 110 -1.99 16.85 -0.49
C VAL A 110 -0.88 15.82 -0.31
N ASP A 111 -0.47 15.14 -1.37
CA ASP A 111 0.63 14.16 -1.34
C ASP A 111 1.96 14.82 -0.97
N TYR A 112 2.20 16.02 -1.50
CA TYR A 112 3.39 16.81 -1.15
C TYR A 112 3.40 17.16 0.35
N ASN A 113 2.27 17.61 0.90
CA ASN A 113 2.15 17.94 2.32
C ASN A 113 2.33 16.70 3.20
N HIS A 114 1.77 15.56 2.82
CA HIS A 114 2.00 14.29 3.54
C HIS A 114 3.47 13.86 3.50
N LEU A 115 4.15 14.05 2.37
CA LEU A 115 5.58 13.76 2.26
C LEU A 115 6.41 14.66 3.18
N LEU A 116 6.11 15.96 3.21
CA LEU A 116 6.77 16.92 4.12
C LEU A 116 6.55 16.52 5.59
N GLN A 117 5.31 16.21 5.99
CA GLN A 117 4.99 15.77 7.34
C GLN A 117 5.76 14.51 7.74
N LYS A 118 5.91 13.54 6.82
CA LYS A 118 6.71 12.32 7.07
C LYS A 118 8.19 12.63 7.27
N ILE A 119 8.76 13.55 6.48
CA ILE A 119 10.16 13.95 6.63
C ILE A 119 10.37 14.65 7.98
N ILE A 120 9.50 15.60 8.32
CA ILE A 120 9.59 16.34 9.59
C ILE A 120 9.39 15.40 10.78
N GLY A 121 8.40 14.52 10.74
CA GLY A 121 8.17 13.53 11.81
C GLY A 121 9.34 12.56 11.97
N LYS A 122 10.04 12.20 10.89
CA LYS A 122 11.26 11.38 10.96
C LYS A 122 12.43 12.17 11.56
N ALA A 123 12.55 13.46 11.26
CA ALA A 123 13.55 14.34 11.86
C ALA A 123 13.31 14.58 13.37
N ASP A 124 12.05 14.64 13.81
CA ASP A 124 11.65 14.80 15.22
C ASP A 124 11.70 13.50 16.05
N SER A 125 12.22 12.40 15.49
CA SER A 125 12.31 11.10 16.19
C SER A 125 13.21 11.14 17.44
N SER A 126 14.06 12.16 17.59
CA SER A 126 14.84 12.43 18.79
C SER A 126 14.05 13.14 19.91
N GLY A 127 12.83 13.60 19.63
CA GLY A 127 12.00 14.39 20.56
C GLY A 127 12.48 15.83 20.78
N GLN A 128 13.52 16.24 20.04
CA GLN A 128 14.23 17.52 20.16
C GLN A 128 14.07 18.31 18.85
N SER A 129 12.85 18.76 18.55
CA SER A 129 12.62 19.72 17.46
C SER A 129 13.11 21.11 17.90
N PRO A 130 13.85 21.85 17.05
CA PRO A 130 14.24 23.24 17.35
C PRO A 130 13.04 24.19 17.43
N PHE A 131 11.88 23.77 16.92
CA PHE A 131 10.63 24.53 16.96
C PHE A 131 9.74 24.14 18.14
N ARG A 132 10.17 23.17 18.98
CA ARG A 132 9.42 22.78 20.17
C ARG A 132 9.68 23.79 21.29
N LEU A 133 8.61 24.38 21.79
CA LEU A 133 8.65 25.29 22.93
C LEU A 133 9.08 24.54 24.18
N SER A 134 9.95 25.17 24.97
CA SER A 134 10.31 24.67 26.30
C SER A 134 9.08 24.61 27.20
N PRO A 135 9.12 23.83 28.30
CA PRO A 135 8.03 23.80 29.27
C PRO A 135 7.66 25.20 29.78
N ASN A 136 8.65 26.07 30.04
CA ASN A 136 8.43 27.46 30.47
C ASN A 136 7.72 28.30 29.40
N GLN A 137 8.19 28.24 28.15
CA GLN A 137 7.56 28.95 27.04
C GLN A 137 6.12 28.46 26.80
N THR A 138 5.90 27.15 26.92
CA THR A 138 4.56 26.55 26.80
C THR A 138 3.66 27.00 27.95
N PHE A 139 4.18 27.11 29.18
CA PHE A 139 3.45 27.63 30.34
C PHE A 139 3.05 29.10 30.16
N VAL A 140 3.96 29.94 29.69
CA VAL A 140 3.68 31.35 29.37
C VAL A 140 2.59 31.44 28.32
N LEU A 141 2.74 30.72 27.19
CA LEU A 141 1.75 30.74 26.11
C LEU A 141 0.36 30.26 26.57
N ARG A 142 0.32 29.17 27.36
CA ARG A 142 -0.91 28.68 27.98
C ARG A 142 -1.56 29.76 28.84
N SER A 143 -0.78 30.45 29.66
CA SER A 143 -1.29 31.45 30.61
C SER A 143 -1.76 32.72 29.89
N SER A 144 -1.00 33.20 28.90
CA SER A 144 -1.34 34.37 28.09
C SER A 144 -2.60 34.17 27.25
N LEU A 145 -2.86 32.94 26.79
CA LEU A 145 -4.04 32.59 25.99
C LEU A 145 -5.19 32.02 26.84
N HIS A 146 -5.04 31.97 28.17
CA HIS A 146 -6.01 31.39 29.11
C HIS A 146 -6.48 29.97 28.72
N LEU A 147 -5.57 29.15 28.19
CA LEU A 147 -5.91 27.80 27.73
C LEU A 147 -6.08 26.86 28.92
N SER A 148 -7.20 26.12 28.92
CA SER A 148 -7.39 25.00 29.82
C SER A 148 -6.43 23.85 29.50
N ASP A 149 -6.28 22.88 30.41
CA ASP A 149 -5.49 21.66 30.14
C ASP A 149 -6.06 20.87 28.95
N GLY A 150 -7.38 20.90 28.77
CA GLY A 150 -8.07 20.28 27.64
C GLY A 150 -7.73 20.98 26.32
N ASP A 151 -7.78 22.32 26.31
CA ASP A 151 -7.48 23.11 25.12
C ASP A 151 -6.01 22.99 24.72
N LEU A 152 -5.09 22.96 25.70
CA LEU A 152 -3.67 22.76 25.45
C LEU A 152 -3.41 21.39 24.80
N LYS A 153 -4.10 20.35 25.26
CA LYS A 153 -4.02 19.00 24.66
C LYS A 153 -4.57 18.99 23.24
N THR A 154 -5.69 19.69 23.00
CA THR A 154 -6.30 19.81 21.68
C THR A 154 -5.40 20.58 20.72
N ALA A 155 -4.86 21.73 21.15
CA ALA A 155 -3.91 22.53 20.37
C ALA A 155 -2.67 21.71 20.00
N LYS A 156 -2.11 20.96 20.96
CA LYS A 156 -0.98 20.06 20.71
C LYS A 156 -1.31 19.00 19.64
N LYS A 157 -2.50 18.39 19.71
CA LYS A 157 -2.98 17.42 18.69
C LYS A 157 -3.10 18.06 17.32
N ILE A 158 -3.66 19.28 17.24
CA ILE A 158 -3.79 20.04 15.98
C ILE A 158 -2.40 20.30 15.39
N PHE A 159 -1.46 20.84 16.18
CA PHE A 159 -0.10 21.10 15.69
C PHE A 159 0.57 19.84 15.17
N ARG A 160 0.48 18.72 15.90
CA ARG A 160 1.04 17.45 15.44
C ARG A 160 0.41 16.94 14.15
N GLN A 161 -0.91 17.11 13.99
CA GLN A 161 -1.63 16.69 12.79
C GLN A 161 -1.23 17.50 11.55
N TYR A 162 -1.08 18.81 11.69
CA TYR A 162 -0.80 19.69 10.55
C TYR A 162 0.69 19.87 10.25
N LEU A 163 1.54 19.91 11.29
CA LEU A 163 2.96 20.17 11.15
C LEU A 163 3.81 18.88 11.18
N GLY A 164 3.26 17.78 11.71
CA GLY A 164 3.94 16.49 11.79
C GLY A 164 4.86 16.33 13.01
N PHE A 165 4.94 17.32 13.89
CA PHE A 165 5.76 17.29 15.11
C PHE A 165 5.09 18.02 16.28
N ASP A 166 5.61 17.81 17.50
CA ASP A 166 5.10 18.44 18.71
C ASP A 166 5.70 19.83 18.92
N VAL A 167 4.92 20.89 18.69
CA VAL A 167 5.32 22.28 18.99
C VAL A 167 5.30 22.56 20.49
N LEU A 168 4.33 21.99 21.22
CA LEU A 168 4.11 22.26 22.64
C LEU A 168 4.74 21.20 23.54
N SER A 169 5.29 21.64 24.67
CA SER A 169 5.78 20.74 25.71
C SER A 169 4.66 19.88 26.33
N SER A 170 5.05 18.82 27.02
CA SER A 170 4.08 17.91 27.63
C SER A 170 3.32 18.61 28.76
N ARG A 171 2.06 18.20 28.97
CA ARG A 171 1.24 18.71 30.09
C ARG A 171 1.94 18.50 31.44
N ASN A 172 2.59 17.35 31.63
CA ASN A 172 3.27 17.02 32.88
C ASN A 172 4.41 18.01 33.13
N SER A 173 5.26 18.24 32.13
CA SER A 173 6.38 19.20 32.23
C SER A 173 5.90 20.63 32.52
N VAL A 174 4.75 21.04 31.97
CA VAL A 174 4.15 22.36 32.25
C VAL A 174 3.56 22.41 33.66
N ASN A 175 2.98 21.31 34.14
CA ASN A 175 2.44 21.22 35.49
C ASN A 175 3.53 21.20 36.56
N ASP A 176 4.72 20.70 36.24
CA ASP A 176 5.86 20.74 37.16
C ASP A 176 6.30 22.20 37.41
N ILE A 177 6.36 23.04 36.37
CA ILE A 177 6.59 24.49 36.50
C ILE A 177 5.49 25.16 37.33
N LYS A 178 4.23 24.79 37.09
CA LYS A 178 3.12 25.33 37.88
C LYS A 178 3.27 25.00 39.37
N LYS A 179 3.77 23.80 39.71
CA LYS A 179 4.03 23.41 41.10
C LYS A 179 5.17 24.22 41.68
N GLU A 180 6.28 24.36 40.96
CA GLU A 180 7.42 25.19 41.40
C GLU A 180 6.98 26.62 41.72
N LEU A 181 6.17 27.24 40.85
CA LEU A 181 5.63 28.58 41.08
C LEU A 181 4.63 28.67 42.24
N ASN A 182 3.95 27.57 42.58
CA ASN A 182 3.00 27.52 43.69
C ASN A 182 3.68 27.37 45.05
N ILE A 183 4.97 27.01 45.09
CA ILE A 183 5.72 26.95 46.35
C ILE A 183 6.09 28.39 46.72
N CYS A 184 5.26 29.02 47.57
CA CYS A 184 5.59 30.28 48.21
C CYS A 184 6.62 29.99 49.32
N GLU A 185 7.92 30.08 49.01
CA GLU A 185 8.97 29.78 49.98
C GLU A 185 9.16 30.83 51.09
N ASN A 186 8.47 31.98 51.06
CA ASN A 186 8.87 33.11 51.93
C ASN A 186 7.72 33.91 52.55
N TYR A 187 6.91 33.31 53.41
CA TYR A 187 6.23 34.07 54.46
C TYR A 187 6.26 33.30 55.78
N ASP A 188 7.29 33.56 56.59
CA ASP A 188 7.22 33.32 58.03
C ASP A 188 6.23 34.36 58.59
N ILE A 189 4.97 33.95 58.75
CA ILE A 189 3.97 34.79 59.43
C ILE A 189 4.30 34.76 60.91
N LYS A 190 5.10 35.74 61.36
CA LYS A 190 5.27 36.00 62.79
C LYS A 190 3.97 36.61 63.31
N ILE A 191 3.22 35.83 64.09
CA ILE A 191 2.09 36.32 64.86
C ILE A 191 2.68 37.14 66.02
N VAL A 192 2.41 38.44 66.04
CA VAL A 192 2.73 39.36 67.16
C VAL A 192 1.51 39.45 68.07
#